data_AF-A0A6N9V2L3-F1
#
_entry.id   AF-A0A6N9V2L3-F1
#
_cell.length_a   1.000
_cell.length_b   1.000
_cell.length_c   1.000
_cell.angle_alpha   90.00
_cell.angle_beta   90.00
_cell.angle_gamma   90.00
#
_symmetry.space_group_name_H-M   'P 1'
#
loop_
_entity.id
_entity.type
_entity.pdbx_description
1 polymer ?
#
loop_
_entity_poly.entity_id
_entity_poly.type
_entity_poly.pdbx_seq_one_letter_code
_entity_poly.pdbx_strand_id
1 'polypeptide(L)' 'LDARTKERLDHVGMYLGNDSEGHRIFISSREEVNGPTIGDKGGTSRLDGNGYYAKTLRSAKRL' A
#
# COMPACT_ATOMS: atom_id res chain seq x y z
N LEU A 1 8.46 -4.57 5.11
CA LEU A 1 8.25 -5.61 4.08
C LEU A 1 9.23 -6.71 4.33
N ASP A 2 8.77 -7.94 4.36
CA ASP A 2 9.49 -9.01 4.99
C ASP A 2 10.49 -9.62 3.99
N ALA A 3 11.77 -9.26 4.15
CA ALA A 3 12.86 -9.76 3.31
C ALA A 3 12.98 -11.29 3.29
N ARG A 4 12.39 -12.01 4.27
CA ARG A 4 12.37 -13.47 4.31
C ARG A 4 11.44 -14.08 3.26
N THR A 5 10.47 -13.32 2.75
CA THR A 5 9.45 -13.81 1.81
C THR A 5 9.92 -13.87 0.35
N LYS A 6 11.08 -13.28 0.03
CA LYS A 6 11.69 -13.25 -1.31
C LYS A 6 10.73 -12.65 -2.36
N GLU A 7 10.37 -13.40 -3.39
CA GLU A 7 9.52 -12.94 -4.50
C GLU A 7 8.01 -13.15 -4.24
N ARG A 8 7.63 -13.58 -3.04
CA ARG A 8 6.23 -13.82 -2.70
C ARG A 8 5.52 -12.51 -2.38
N LEU A 9 4.21 -12.50 -2.58
CA LEU A 9 3.35 -11.44 -2.02
C LEU A 9 3.36 -11.56 -0.50
N ASP A 10 3.81 -10.51 0.17
CA ASP A 10 3.96 -10.41 1.62
C ASP A 10 3.17 -9.25 2.22
N HIS A 11 2.48 -8.47 1.38
CA HIS A 11 1.72 -7.29 1.80
C HIS A 11 0.36 -7.22 1.12
N VAL A 12 -0.64 -6.77 1.87
CA VAL A 12 -1.98 -6.49 1.37
C VAL A 12 -2.49 -5.18 1.97
N GLY A 13 -3.32 -4.49 1.20
CA GLY A 13 -4.03 -3.30 1.63
C GLY A 13 -5.44 -3.29 1.07
N MET A 14 -6.27 -2.40 1.59
CA MET A 14 -7.63 -2.19 1.14
C MET A 14 -7.70 -0.84 0.41
N TYR A 15 -8.18 -0.89 -0.83
CA TYR A 15 -8.44 0.33 -1.60
C TYR A 15 -9.58 1.12 -0.96
N LEU A 16 -9.41 2.42 -0.80
CA LEU A 16 -10.38 3.29 -0.14
C LEU A 16 -11.09 4.27 -1.08
N GLY A 17 -10.61 4.41 -2.32
CA GLY A 17 -11.13 5.39 -3.26
C GLY A 17 -10.04 6.34 -3.74
N ASN A 18 -10.46 7.55 -4.12
CA ASN A 18 -9.55 8.59 -4.55
C ASN A 18 -9.45 9.68 -3.47
N ASP A 19 -8.27 10.29 -3.34
CA ASP A 19 -8.12 11.50 -2.54
C ASP A 19 -8.72 12.73 -3.25
N SER A 20 -8.62 13.91 -2.62
CA SER A 20 -9.15 15.17 -3.16
C SER A 20 -8.50 15.60 -4.48
N GLU A 21 -7.33 15.07 -4.81
CA GLU A 21 -6.61 15.34 -6.06
C GLU A 21 -6.89 14.27 -7.13
N GLY A 22 -7.67 13.24 -6.79
CA GLY A 22 -8.03 12.15 -7.70
C GLY A 22 -7.07 10.96 -7.65
N HIS A 23 -6.10 10.94 -6.75
CA HIS A 23 -5.14 9.84 -6.64
C HIS A 23 -5.73 8.64 -5.92
N ARG A 24 -5.46 7.44 -6.44
CA ARG A 24 -5.97 6.18 -5.87
C ARG A 24 -5.26 5.87 -4.55
N ILE A 25 -5.99 5.85 -3.45
CA ILE A 25 -5.44 5.63 -2.10
C ILE A 25 -5.85 4.29 -1.50
N PHE A 26 -5.02 3.80 -0.58
CA PHE A 26 -5.26 2.55 0.14
C PHE A 26 -4.85 2.66 1.61
N ILE A 27 -5.41 1.80 2.44
CA ILE A 27 -4.98 1.58 3.82
C ILE A 27 -4.30 0.22 3.94
N SER A 28 -3.27 0.14 4.76
CA SER A 28 -2.70 -1.15 5.19
C SER A 28 -2.11 -1.05 6.59
N SER A 29 -1.88 -2.20 7.22
CA SER A 29 -1.03 -2.25 8.41
C SER A 29 0.41 -1.91 8.03
N ARG A 30 1.13 -1.13 8.84
CA ARG A 30 2.54 -0.78 8.59
C ARG A 30 3.41 -1.32 9.71
N GLU A 31 4.56 -1.87 9.34
CA GLU A 31 5.57 -2.39 10.27
C GLU A 31 6.05 -1.30 11.25
N GLU A 32 6.31 -0.08 10.76
CA GLU A 32 6.78 1.06 11.57
C GLU A 32 5.75 1.62 12.57
N VAL A 33 4.47 1.28 12.40
CA VAL A 33 3.36 1.79 13.24
C VAL A 33 2.74 0.68 14.08
N ASN A 34 2.97 -0.59 13.72
CA ASN A 34 2.36 -1.74 14.36
C ASN A 34 0.82 -1.65 14.43
N GLY A 35 0.20 -1.13 13.38
CA GLY A 35 -1.24 -0.96 13.31
C GLY A 35 -1.75 -0.42 11.97
N PRO A 36 -3.10 -0.34 11.80
CA PRO A 36 -3.71 0.25 10.61
C PRO A 36 -3.24 1.69 10.45
N THR A 37 -2.61 1.97 9.31
CA THR A 37 -2.06 3.30 9.03
C THR A 37 -2.73 3.87 7.80
N ILE A 38 -3.49 4.93 8.00
CA ILE A 38 -3.92 5.84 6.93
C ILE A 38 -2.88 6.97 6.92
N GLY A 39 -1.82 6.81 6.12
CA GLY A 39 -0.74 7.80 6.06
C GLY A 39 0.55 7.28 5.45
N ASP A 40 1.42 8.20 5.07
CA ASP A 40 2.64 7.91 4.27
C ASP A 40 3.82 7.39 5.10
N LYS A 41 3.57 6.96 6.33
CA LYS A 41 4.59 6.42 7.22
C LYS A 41 5.03 5.03 6.71
N GLY A 42 6.33 4.89 6.42
CA GLY A 42 6.88 3.72 5.72
C GLY A 42 6.57 3.67 4.22
N GLY A 43 6.13 4.79 3.62
CA GLY A 43 5.91 4.96 2.18
C GLY A 43 4.52 5.48 1.81
N THR A 44 4.43 6.19 0.68
CA THR A 44 3.22 6.85 0.21
C THR A 44 2.03 5.90 0.04
N SER A 45 0.89 6.25 0.62
CA SER A 45 -0.37 5.48 0.56
C SER A 45 -1.17 5.75 -0.73
N ARG A 46 -0.46 5.94 -1.84
CA ARG A 46 -1.00 6.11 -3.19
C ARG A 46 -0.58 4.94 -4.07
N LEU A 47 -1.45 4.53 -4.99
CA LEU A 47 -1.22 3.45 -5.95
C LEU A 47 -0.74 3.94 -7.32
N ASP A 48 -0.52 5.23 -7.45
CA ASP A 48 0.06 5.87 -8.63
C ASP A 48 1.42 6.53 -8.30
N GLY A 49 2.09 7.01 -9.35
CA GLY A 49 3.40 7.65 -9.25
C GLY A 49 4.56 6.67 -9.05
N ASN A 50 5.63 7.17 -8.43
CA ASN A 50 6.93 6.48 -8.34
C ASN A 50 7.24 5.88 -6.97
N GLY A 51 6.27 5.90 -6.05
CA GLY A 51 6.39 5.37 -4.69
C GLY A 51 6.52 3.85 -4.65
N TYR A 52 7.01 3.33 -3.52
CA TYR A 52 7.28 1.89 -3.33
C TYR A 52 6.05 1.03 -3.67
N TYR A 53 4.89 1.36 -3.08
CA TYR A 53 3.66 0.57 -3.24
C TYR A 53 3.07 0.66 -4.66
N ALA A 54 3.22 1.80 -5.33
CA ALA A 54 2.82 1.94 -6.73
C ALA A 54 3.65 1.04 -7.65
N LYS A 55 4.98 0.95 -7.43
CA LYS A 55 5.89 0.10 -8.23
C LYS A 55 5.74 -1.39 -7.94
N THR A 56 5.34 -1.75 -6.72
CA THR A 56 5.27 -3.14 -6.28
C THR A 56 3.86 -3.74 -6.31
N LEU A 57 2.84 -2.95 -6.67
CA LEU A 57 1.49 -3.47 -6.90
C LEU A 57 1.49 -4.59 -7.95
N ARG A 58 0.78 -5.68 -7.67
CA ARG A 58 0.67 -6.84 -8.58
C ARG A 58 -0.76 -7.13 -9.02
N SER A 59 -1.73 -6.98 -8.12
CA SER A 59 -3.14 -7.24 -8.43
C SER A 59 -4.05 -6.51 -7.46
N ALA A 60 -5.27 -6.22 -7.92
CA ALA A 60 -6.38 -5.84 -7.07
C ALA A 60 -7.54 -6.81 -7.29
N LYS A 61 -8.23 -7.19 -6.20
CA LYS A 61 -9.43 -8.02 -6.25
C LYS A 61 -10.57 -7.28 -5.57
N ARG A 62 -11.73 -7.27 -6.20
CA ARG A 62 -12.99 -6.86 -5.58
C ARG A 62 -13.66 -8.07 -4.94
N LEU A 63 -14.06 -7.93 -3.68
CA LEU A 63 -14.86 -8.91 -2.95
C LEU A 63 -16.32 -8.84 -3.40
#